data_AF-A0A0F8W5C2-F1
#
_entry.id   AF-A0A0F8W5C2-F1
#
_cell.length_a   1.000
_cell.length_b   1.000
_cell.length_c   1.000
_cell.angle_alpha   90.00
_cell.angle_beta   90.00
_cell.angle_gamma   90.00
#
_symmetry.space_group_name_H-M   'P 1'
#
loop_
_entity.id
_entity.type
_entity.pdbx_description
1 polymer ?
#
loop_
_entity_poly.entity_id
_entity_poly.type
_entity_poly.pdbx_seq_one_letter_code
_entity_poly.pdbx_strand_id
1 'polypeptide(L)'
;MFFPTVPMALGQQINPQIIITMFKGTEMSWIAALITLFAKYLVGNKDKWGHIIHIIGEFAWIYIALQTRVYGLLMIAGPTIVLSVRNFWKWDREEKHTDRN
;
A
#
# COMPACT_ATOMS: atom_id res chain seq x y z
N MET A 1 -15.08 -51.07 -17.09
CA MET A 1 -14.84 -49.62 -17.24
C MET A 1 -15.79 -48.91 -16.27
N PHE A 2 -15.34 -48.62 -15.06
CA PHE A 2 -16.15 -48.00 -14.00
C PHE A 2 -15.90 -46.49 -14.06
N PHE A 3 -16.90 -45.70 -14.44
CA PHE A 3 -16.89 -44.26 -14.22
C PHE A 3 -17.41 -44.03 -12.79
N PRO A 4 -16.59 -43.53 -11.83
CA PRO A 4 -17.15 -43.10 -10.56
C PRO A 4 -18.04 -41.88 -10.84
N THR A 5 -19.32 -42.00 -10.51
CA THR A 5 -20.25 -40.88 -10.46
C THR A 5 -19.77 -39.93 -9.37
N VAL A 6 -19.29 -38.76 -9.77
CA VAL A 6 -18.98 -37.68 -8.82
C VAL A 6 -20.29 -37.32 -8.12
N PRO A 7 -20.41 -37.48 -6.80
CA PRO A 7 -21.59 -37.02 -6.09
C PRO A 7 -21.66 -35.50 -6.26
N MET A 8 -22.76 -35.06 -6.86
CA MET A 8 -23.17 -33.67 -7.04
C MET A 8 -23.52 -33.06 -5.66
N ALA A 9 -22.53 -32.97 -4.77
CA ALA A 9 -22.65 -32.47 -3.42
C ALA A 9 -21.59 -31.40 -3.19
N LEU A 10 -21.62 -30.34 -4.01
CA LEU A 10 -20.79 -29.17 -3.75
C LEU A 10 -21.43 -27.92 -4.37
N GLY A 11 -22.70 -27.69 -4.04
CA GLY A 11 -23.17 -26.31 -3.93
C GLY A 11 -22.39 -25.68 -2.79
N GLN A 12 -21.26 -25.03 -3.09
CA GLN A 12 -20.54 -24.18 -2.15
C GLN A 12 -21.50 -23.08 -1.73
N GLN A 13 -22.21 -23.32 -0.63
CA GLN A 13 -22.95 -22.30 0.07
C GLN A 13 -21.89 -21.34 0.63
N ILE A 14 -21.52 -20.34 -0.17
CA ILE A 14 -20.60 -19.30 0.27
C ILE A 14 -21.28 -18.61 1.45
N ASN A 15 -20.79 -18.92 2.64
CA ASN A 15 -21.38 -18.44 3.87
C ASN A 15 -21.22 -16.91 3.90
N PRO A 16 -22.29 -16.11 3.91
CA PRO A 16 -22.18 -14.65 3.77
C PRO A 16 -21.35 -14.02 4.90
N GLN A 17 -21.24 -14.70 6.04
CA GLN A 17 -20.37 -14.30 7.14
C GLN A 17 -18.88 -14.33 6.77
N ILE A 18 -18.44 -15.21 5.88
CA ILE A 18 -17.05 -15.27 5.41
C ILE A 18 -16.74 -14.05 4.53
N ILE A 19 -17.67 -13.69 3.64
CA ILE A 19 -17.57 -12.48 2.80
C ILE A 19 -17.50 -11.24 3.70
N ILE A 20 -18.42 -11.10 4.65
CA ILE A 20 -18.48 -9.94 5.56
C ILE A 20 -17.22 -9.87 6.46
N THR A 21 -16.69 -11.02 6.90
CA THR A 21 -15.45 -11.05 7.71
C THR A 21 -14.21 -10.68 6.89
N MET A 22 -14.15 -11.02 5.59
CA MET A 22 -13.08 -10.56 4.70
C MET A 22 -13.12 -9.04 4.47
N PHE A 23 -14.31 -8.43 4.40
CA PHE A 23 -14.47 -6.98 4.17
C PHE A 23 -14.45 -6.12 5.44
N LYS A 24 -14.63 -6.71 6.63
CA LYS A 24 -14.52 -5.97 7.90
C LYS A 24 -13.11 -5.51 8.23
N GLY A 25 -12.07 -6.11 7.63
CA GLY A 25 -10.66 -5.76 7.88
C GLY A 25 -10.12 -4.61 7.00
N THR A 26 -10.89 -4.12 6.04
CA THR A 26 -10.41 -3.17 5.01
C THR A 26 -10.59 -1.70 5.35
N GLU A 27 -11.17 -1.36 6.50
CA GLU A 27 -11.61 0.01 6.82
C GLU A 27 -10.47 1.01 7.10
N MET A 28 -9.22 0.58 7.24
CA MET A 28 -8.07 1.50 7.36
C MET A 28 -7.14 1.48 6.15
N SER A 29 -7.22 0.43 5.33
CA SER A 29 -6.36 0.22 4.15
C SER A 29 -6.63 1.24 3.05
N TRP A 30 -7.88 1.66 2.87
CA TRP A 30 -8.25 2.65 1.86
C TRP A 30 -7.73 4.06 2.20
N ILE A 31 -7.64 4.41 3.49
CA ILE A 31 -7.07 5.69 3.93
C ILE A 31 -5.57 5.72 3.63
N ALA A 32 -4.83 4.65 3.97
CA ALA A 32 -3.42 4.54 3.63
C ALA A 32 -3.20 4.58 2.11
N ALA A 33 -4.05 3.91 1.33
CA ALA A 33 -4.01 3.96 -0.13
C ALA A 33 -4.22 5.38 -0.67
N LEU A 34 -5.22 6.11 -0.19
CA LEU A 34 -5.49 7.50 -0.59
C LEU A 34 -4.32 8.43 -0.25
N ILE A 35 -3.72 8.30 0.94
CA ILE A 35 -2.54 9.08 1.34
C ILE A 35 -1.36 8.79 0.42
N THR A 36 -1.07 7.51 0.13
CA THR A 36 0.00 7.16 -0.79
C THR A 36 -0.26 7.61 -2.23
N LEU A 37 -1.52 7.61 -2.68
CA LEU A 37 -1.91 8.12 -3.99
C LEU A 37 -1.72 9.63 -4.08
N PHE A 38 -2.16 10.36 -3.06
CA PHE A 38 -2.00 11.81 -2.97
C PHE A 38 -0.51 12.21 -2.89
N ALA A 39 0.29 11.45 -2.15
CA ALA A 39 1.73 11.61 -2.12
C ALA A 39 2.37 11.46 -3.50
N LYS A 40 1.98 10.43 -4.27
CA LYS A 40 2.46 10.23 -5.64
C LYS A 40 2.04 11.36 -6.58
N TYR A 41 0.84 11.91 -6.40
CA TYR A 41 0.39 13.07 -7.15
C TYR A 41 1.27 14.30 -6.88
N LEU A 42 1.59 14.60 -5.61
CA LEU A 42 2.51 15.70 -5.27
C LEU A 42 3.92 15.48 -5.82
N VAL A 43 4.43 14.24 -5.77
CA VAL A 43 5.71 13.89 -6.40
C VAL A 43 5.64 14.15 -7.91
N GLY A 44 4.54 13.81 -8.58
CA GLY A 44 4.32 14.13 -9.99
C GLY A 44 4.30 15.64 -10.28
N ASN A 45 3.86 16.45 -9.31
CA ASN A 45 3.82 17.90 -9.40
C ASN A 45 5.17 18.59 -9.08
N LYS A 46 6.27 17.82 -8.93
CA LYS A 46 7.61 18.28 -8.50
C LYS A 46 7.65 18.90 -7.09
N ASP A 47 6.63 18.66 -6.27
CA ASP A 47 6.63 19.14 -4.89
C ASP A 47 7.45 18.21 -3.99
N LYS A 48 8.52 18.73 -3.39
CA LYS A 48 9.36 18.04 -2.39
C LYS A 48 8.58 17.50 -1.19
N TRP A 49 7.47 18.14 -0.85
CA TRP A 49 6.54 17.71 0.20
C TRP A 49 5.89 16.36 -0.12
N GLY A 50 5.79 15.98 -1.40
CA GLY A 50 5.28 14.68 -1.82
C GLY A 50 6.04 13.50 -1.24
N HIS A 51 7.36 13.62 -1.06
CA HIS A 51 8.15 12.57 -0.41
C HIS A 51 7.88 12.43 1.08
N ILE A 52 7.63 13.55 1.78
CA ILE A 52 7.32 13.53 3.22
C ILE A 52 5.96 12.85 3.43
N ILE A 53 4.95 13.21 2.63
CA ILE A 53 3.62 12.60 2.69
C ILE A 53 3.71 11.10 2.31
N HIS A 54 4.58 10.74 1.37
CA HIS A 54 4.79 9.34 0.99
C HIS A 54 5.35 8.51 2.15
N ILE A 55 6.31 9.06 2.90
CA ILE A 55 6.86 8.42 4.10
C ILE A 55 5.79 8.22 5.16
N ILE A 56 4.92 9.22 5.40
CA ILE A 56 3.79 9.11 6.33
C ILE A 56 2.81 8.01 5.89
N GLY A 57 2.53 7.93 4.59
CA GLY A 57 1.71 6.85 4.00
C GLY A 57 2.32 5.47 4.22
N GLU A 58 3.63 5.33 4.03
CA GLU A 58 4.35 4.07 4.31
C GLU A 58 4.34 3.70 5.79
N PHE A 59 4.42 4.65 6.71
CA PHE A 59 4.23 4.38 8.14
C PHE A 59 2.82 3.86 8.46
N ALA A 60 1.78 4.39 7.80
CA ALA A 60 0.43 3.88 7.94
C ALA A 60 0.31 2.44 7.38
N TRP A 61 0.98 2.14 6.26
CA TRP A 61 1.05 0.80 5.70
C TRP A 61 1.81 -0.18 6.60
N ILE A 62 2.89 0.23 7.25
CA ILE A 62 3.60 -0.58 8.25
C ILE A 62 2.67 -0.93 9.41
N TYR A 63 1.92 0.05 9.92
CA TYR A 63 0.94 -0.18 10.99
C TYR A 63 -0.13 -1.21 10.59
N ILE A 64 -0.69 -1.08 9.40
CA ILE A 64 -1.68 -2.03 8.86
C ILE A 64 -1.07 -3.41 8.62
N ALA A 65 0.16 -3.47 8.13
CA ALA A 65 0.86 -4.73 7.86
C ALA A 65 1.17 -5.51 9.15
N LEU A 66 1.48 -4.81 10.24
CA LEU A 66 1.64 -5.42 11.57
C LEU A 66 0.30 -5.98 12.09
N GLN A 67 -0.80 -5.25 11.92
CA GLN A 67 -2.14 -5.70 12.33
C GLN A 67 -2.62 -6.91 11.52
N THR A 68 -2.38 -6.91 10.21
CA THR A 68 -2.79 -7.98 9.30
C THR A 68 -1.79 -9.15 9.22
N ARG A 69 -0.65 -9.03 9.91
CA ARG A 69 0.49 -9.98 9.85
C ARG A 69 0.99 -10.26 8.43
N VAL A 70 0.85 -9.27 7.53
CA VAL A 70 1.30 -9.35 6.14
C VAL A 70 2.73 -8.86 6.06
N TYR A 71 3.69 -9.73 6.35
CA TYR A 71 5.13 -9.39 6.31
C TYR A 71 5.63 -8.98 4.92
N GLY A 72 4.95 -9.41 3.85
CA GLY A 72 5.26 -8.98 2.48
C GLY A 72 5.13 -7.46 2.28
N LEU A 73 4.21 -6.81 3.00
CA LEU A 73 4.05 -5.36 2.95
C LEU A 73 5.21 -4.64 3.65
N LEU A 74 5.69 -5.15 4.80
CA LEU A 74 6.87 -4.60 5.48
C LEU A 74 8.12 -4.65 4.59
N MET A 75 8.27 -5.74 3.83
CA MET A 75 9.40 -5.92 2.92
C MET A 75 9.42 -4.87 1.79
N ILE A 76 8.25 -4.37 1.38
CA ILE A 76 8.12 -3.33 0.35
C ILE A 76 8.23 -1.93 0.99
N ALA A 77 7.63 -1.73 2.15
CA ALA A 77 7.59 -0.43 2.83
C ALA A 77 8.99 0.07 3.20
N GLY A 78 9.85 -0.82 3.72
CA GLY A 78 11.22 -0.45 4.11
C GLY A 78 12.04 0.19 2.98
N PRO A 79 12.25 -0.52 1.84
CA PRO A 79 12.93 0.05 0.67
C PRO A 79 12.25 1.31 0.13
N THR A 80 10.91 1.37 0.17
CA THR A 80 10.14 2.51 -0.35
C THR A 80 10.36 3.78 0.48
N ILE A 81 10.48 3.65 1.81
CA ILE A 81 10.87 4.75 2.70
C ILE A 81 12.29 5.22 2.37
N VAL A 82 13.26 4.31 2.23
CA VAL A 82 14.65 4.64 1.90
C VAL A 82 14.76 5.38 0.57
N LEU A 83 14.03 4.92 -0.45
CA LEU A 83 13.96 5.58 -1.75
C LEU A 83 13.33 6.98 -1.65
N SER A 84 12.28 7.12 -0.85
CA SER A 84 11.62 8.41 -0.64
C SER A 84 12.52 9.43 0.06
N VAL A 85 13.28 8.99 1.07
CA VAL A 85 14.29 9.83 1.75
C VAL A 85 15.41 10.24 0.79
N ARG A 86 15.93 9.29 -0.01
CA ARG A 86 16.96 9.58 -1.01
C ARG A 86 16.48 10.58 -2.06
N ASN A 87 15.25 10.41 -2.55
CA ASN A 87 14.68 11.31 -3.55
C ASN A 87 14.43 12.71 -2.97
N PHE A 88 14.00 12.80 -1.72
CA PHE A 88 13.87 14.09 -1.01
C PHE A 88 15.21 14.85 -0.96
N TRP A 89 16.30 14.19 -0.59
CA TRP A 89 17.64 14.82 -0.59
C TRP A 89 18.18 15.16 -1.97
N LYS A 90 17.75 14.43 -3.01
CA LYS A 90 18.11 14.75 -4.38
C LYS A 90 17.39 16.01 -4.83
N TRP A 91 16.08 16.12 -4.57
CA TRP A 91 15.30 17.30 -4.95
C TRP A 91 15.63 18.56 -4.16
N ASP A 92 15.97 18.47 -2.87
CA ASP A 92 16.45 19.62 -2.10
C ASP A 92 17.73 20.22 -2.71
N ARG A 93 18.57 19.41 -3.35
CA ARG A 93 19.78 19.88 -4.04
C ARG A 93 19.50 20.48 -5.42
N GLU A 94 18.48 19.98 -6.13
CA GLU A 94 18.10 20.50 -7.45
C GLU A 94 17.44 21.89 -7.36
N GLU A 95 16.61 22.14 -6.35
CA GLU A 95 16.04 23.48 -6.09
C GLU A 95 17.13 24.52 -5.82
N LYS A 96 18.09 24.21 -4.94
CA LYS A 96 19.20 25.12 -4.59
C LYS A 96 20.10 25.48 -5.77
N HIS A 97 20.13 24.67 -6.82
CA HIS A 97 20.87 24.96 -8.06
C HIS A 97 20.07 25.81 -9.04
N THR A 98 18.73 25.74 -9.01
CA THR A 98 17.85 26.53 -9.87
C THR A 98 17.78 27.99 -9.40
N ASP A 99 17.77 28.23 -8.09
CA ASP A 99 17.73 29.60 -7.53
C ASP A 99 19.04 30.40 -7.65
N ARG A 100 20.13 29.80 -8.17
CA ARG A 100 21.44 30.44 -8.33
C ARG A 100 21.79 30.88 -9.77
N ASN A 101 20.90 30.66 -10.73
CA ASN A 101 21.06 31.08 -12.14
C ASN A 101 19.97 32.08 -12.52
#